data_AF-A0A5C5SG98-F1
#
_entry.id   AF-A0A5C5SG98-F1
#
_cell.length_a   1.000
_cell.length_b   1.000
_cell.length_c   1.000
_cell.angle_alpha   90.00
_cell.angle_beta   90.00
_cell.angle_gamma   90.00
#
_symmetry.space_group_name_H-M   'P 1'
#
loop_
_entity.id
_entity.type
_entity.pdbx_description
1 polymer ?
#
loop_
_entity_poly.entity_id
_entity_poly.type
_entity_poly.pdbx_seq_one_letter_code
_entity_poly.pdbx_strand_id
1 'polypeptide(L)'
;MARKKKIFYVKVETLKGQEKIFQLPKDLQRPVLIYYWENPGKWSGFLHNALINVPVDDYTEANNYQPRIELARVTAFFYRYKEQQKRTRGQFLVEDNWQTRGWRHFWQSLRFVQHDYPWWNKFSLFWDYYRWRRAWRRGNLANNESTKS
;
A
#
# COMPACT_ATOMS: atom_id res chain seq x y z
N MET A 1 -1.16 23.11 -26.15
CA MET A 1 -1.48 22.88 -24.72
C MET A 1 -0.61 21.76 -24.19
N ALA A 2 0.20 22.00 -23.14
CA ALA A 2 0.99 20.92 -22.53
C ALA A 2 0.06 19.86 -21.93
N ARG A 3 0.23 18.60 -22.35
CA ARG A 3 -0.59 17.49 -21.85
C ARG A 3 -0.25 17.29 -20.36
N LYS A 4 -1.22 17.52 -19.47
CA LYS A 4 -1.01 17.38 -18.03
C LYS A 4 -0.55 15.96 -17.68
N LYS A 5 0.56 15.84 -16.97
CA LYS A 5 1.13 14.55 -16.56
C LYS A 5 0.18 13.84 -15.59
N LYS A 6 -0.15 12.58 -15.88
CA LYS A 6 -0.88 11.70 -14.96
C LYS A 6 0.05 11.26 -13.84
N ILE A 7 -0.41 11.39 -12.60
CA ILE A 7 0.32 11.04 -11.40
C ILE A 7 -0.55 10.09 -10.62
N PHE A 8 -0.04 8.91 -10.31
CA PHE A 8 -0.79 7.81 -9.73
C PHE A 8 -0.77 7.86 -8.20
N TYR A 9 -1.93 7.54 -7.62
CA TYR A 9 -2.26 7.63 -6.21
C TYR A 9 -3.01 6.40 -5.76
N VAL A 10 -2.85 6.04 -4.50
CA VAL A 10 -3.64 5.03 -3.82
C VAL A 10 -4.42 5.66 -2.67
N LYS A 11 -5.69 5.26 -2.53
CA LYS A 11 -6.43 5.38 -1.28
C LYS A 11 -6.18 4.11 -0.49
N VAL A 12 -5.85 4.27 0.79
CA VAL A 12 -5.55 3.16 1.69
C VAL A 12 -6.40 3.24 2.94
N GLU A 13 -6.62 2.10 3.57
CA GLU A 13 -7.25 1.94 4.87
C GLU A 13 -6.23 1.33 5.84
N THR A 14 -6.05 1.94 7.01
CA THR A 14 -5.18 1.42 8.07
C THR A 14 -5.90 0.36 8.91
N LEU A 15 -5.17 -0.37 9.76
CA LEU A 15 -5.76 -1.31 10.72
C LEU A 15 -6.72 -0.68 11.73
N LYS A 16 -6.70 0.66 11.84
CA LYS A 16 -7.61 1.45 12.67
C LYS A 16 -8.87 1.89 11.91
N GLY A 17 -9.04 1.48 10.65
CA GLY A 17 -10.14 1.90 9.78
C GLY A 17 -9.99 3.33 9.23
N GLN A 18 -8.82 3.96 9.38
CA GLN A 18 -8.61 5.31 8.87
C GLN A 18 -8.28 5.27 7.37
N GLU A 19 -8.96 6.09 6.59
CA GLU A 19 -8.69 6.24 5.17
C GLU A 19 -7.67 7.37 4.92
N LYS A 20 -6.66 7.09 4.09
CA LYS A 20 -5.62 8.06 3.72
C LYS A 20 -5.34 7.98 2.22
N ILE A 21 -4.86 9.08 1.64
CA ILE A 21 -4.48 9.15 0.22
C ILE A 21 -2.99 9.45 0.11
N PHE A 22 -2.30 8.64 -0.68
CA PHE A 22 -0.88 8.77 -0.92
C PHE A 22 -0.57 8.75 -2.40
N GLN A 23 0.42 9.54 -2.81
CA GLN A 23 1.01 9.43 -4.14
C GLN A 23 1.93 8.20 -4.19
N LEU A 24 1.92 7.45 -5.30
CA LEU A 24 2.96 6.43 -5.50
C LEU A 24 4.34 7.09 -5.67
N PRO A 25 5.44 6.42 -5.26
CA PRO A 25 6.78 6.95 -5.39
C PRO A 25 7.18 7.07 -6.87
N LYS A 26 8.14 7.96 -7.17
CA LYS A 26 8.46 8.42 -8.53
C LYS A 26 8.91 7.29 -9.47
N ASP A 27 9.66 6.34 -8.91
CA ASP A 27 10.12 5.10 -9.52
C ASP A 27 8.97 4.21 -10.01
N LEU A 28 7.85 4.17 -9.27
CA LEU A 28 6.66 3.40 -9.66
C LEU A 28 5.74 4.12 -10.65
N GLN A 29 5.86 5.44 -10.82
CA GLN A 29 4.99 6.19 -11.72
C GLN A 29 5.12 5.74 -13.18
N ARG A 30 6.33 5.44 -13.65
CA ARG A 30 6.58 5.04 -15.05
C ARG A 30 6.09 3.61 -15.34
N PRO A 31 6.42 2.58 -14.54
CA PRO A 31 5.85 1.24 -14.70
C PRO A 31 4.32 1.23 -14.67
N VAL A 32 3.71 1.97 -13.74
CA VAL A 32 2.25 2.09 -13.64
C VAL A 32 1.66 2.77 -14.86
N LEU A 33 2.32 3.80 -15.41
CA LEU A 33 1.86 4.46 -16.63
C LEU A 33 1.82 3.48 -17.82
N ILE A 34 2.84 2.63 -17.95
CA ILE A 34 2.89 1.60 -18.99
C ILE A 34 1.71 0.63 -18.79
N TYR A 35 1.55 0.10 -17.58
CA TYR A 35 0.47 -0.81 -17.24
C TYR A 35 -0.93 -0.21 -17.48
N TYR A 36 -1.11 1.09 -17.19
CA TYR A 36 -2.32 1.85 -17.45
C TYR A 36 -2.71 1.86 -18.94
N TRP A 37 -1.72 2.03 -19.83
CA TRP A 37 -1.96 2.06 -21.28
C TRP A 37 -2.20 0.66 -21.85
N GLU A 38 -1.53 -0.35 -21.31
CA GLU A 38 -1.69 -1.76 -21.73
C GLU A 38 -3.01 -2.39 -21.25
N ASN A 39 -3.57 -1.91 -20.14
CA ASN A 39 -4.75 -2.49 -19.49
C ASN A 39 -5.90 -1.48 -19.33
N PRO A 40 -6.44 -0.94 -20.44
CA PRO A 40 -7.54 0.01 -20.38
C PRO A 40 -8.75 -0.60 -19.68
N GLY A 41 -9.34 0.14 -18.74
CA GLY A 41 -10.51 -0.29 -17.97
C GLY A 41 -10.26 -1.29 -16.83
N LYS A 42 -9.08 -1.94 -16.75
CA LYS A 42 -8.76 -2.92 -15.70
C LYS A 42 -7.74 -2.42 -14.68
N TRP A 43 -6.93 -1.42 -15.07
CA TRP A 43 -5.79 -0.99 -14.28
C TRP A 43 -6.12 -0.51 -12.86
N SER A 44 -7.30 0.07 -12.62
CA SER A 44 -7.70 0.58 -11.30
C SER A 44 -7.96 -0.52 -10.27
N GLY A 45 -8.22 -1.76 -10.71
CA GLY A 45 -8.37 -2.91 -9.83
C GLY A 45 -7.05 -3.57 -9.43
N PHE A 46 -5.95 -3.27 -10.13
CA PHE A 46 -4.67 -3.98 -9.98
C PHE A 46 -4.09 -3.97 -8.56
N LEU A 47 -4.22 -2.84 -7.88
CA LEU A 47 -3.75 -2.69 -6.49
C LEU A 47 -4.87 -2.88 -5.47
N HIS A 48 -6.10 -3.22 -5.88
CA HIS A 48 -7.17 -3.44 -4.92
C HIS A 48 -6.76 -4.55 -3.95
N ASN A 49 -7.02 -4.35 -2.65
CA ASN A 49 -6.62 -5.26 -1.56
C ASN A 49 -5.12 -5.54 -1.42
N ALA A 50 -4.25 -4.83 -2.15
CA ALA A 50 -2.81 -4.89 -1.91
C ALA A 50 -2.48 -4.28 -0.54
N LEU A 51 -1.49 -4.85 0.16
CA LEU A 51 -0.91 -4.24 1.36
C LEU A 51 0.29 -3.39 0.96
N ILE A 52 0.34 -2.14 1.37
CA ILE A 52 1.41 -1.19 1.03
C ILE A 52 1.96 -0.50 2.26
N ASN A 53 3.28 -0.28 2.25
CA ASN A 53 3.97 0.48 3.28
C ASN A 53 3.68 1.97 3.16
N VAL A 54 3.10 2.54 4.22
CA VAL A 54 2.78 3.96 4.30
C VAL A 54 3.45 4.61 5.52
N PRO A 55 3.97 5.84 5.37
CA PRO A 55 4.46 6.61 6.51
C PRO A 55 3.28 7.08 7.36
N VAL A 56 3.36 6.85 8.66
CA VAL A 56 2.39 7.34 9.66
C VAL A 56 2.66 8.81 9.96
N ASP A 57 3.95 9.13 10.11
CA ASP A 57 4.45 10.44 10.47
C ASP A 57 5.07 11.13 9.25
N ASP A 58 5.17 12.46 9.32
CA ASP A 58 5.87 13.23 8.31
C ASP A 58 7.39 13.02 8.42
N TYR A 59 8.09 13.22 7.31
CA TYR A 59 9.54 13.12 7.25
C TYR A 59 10.15 14.38 7.87
N THR A 60 10.74 14.27 9.05
CA THR A 60 11.28 15.42 9.80
C THR A 60 12.71 15.15 10.25
N GLU A 61 13.48 16.21 10.49
CA GLU A 61 14.83 16.07 11.06
C GLU A 61 14.77 15.39 12.44
N ALA A 62 13.72 15.67 13.22
CA ALA A 62 13.49 15.05 14.53
C ALA A 62 13.38 13.52 14.48
N ASN A 63 12.92 12.95 13.36
CA ASN A 63 12.89 11.49 13.16
C ASN A 63 14.01 10.97 12.26
N ASN A 64 15.06 11.77 12.03
CA ASN A 64 16.16 11.46 11.10
C ASN A 64 15.63 11.05 9.71
N TYR A 65 14.51 11.63 9.27
CA TYR A 65 13.80 11.26 8.05
C TYR A 65 13.37 9.79 7.97
N GLN A 66 13.24 9.11 9.11
CA GLN A 66 12.78 7.73 9.25
C GLN A 66 11.45 7.68 10.01
N PRO A 67 10.33 8.03 9.35
CA PRO A 67 9.03 7.97 9.99
C PRO A 67 8.67 6.54 10.35
N ARG A 68 7.75 6.40 11.31
CA ARG A 68 7.12 5.12 11.57
C ARG A 68 6.35 4.67 10.33
N ILE A 69 6.52 3.40 9.97
CA ILE A 69 5.85 2.79 8.83
C ILE A 69 4.79 1.81 9.32
N GLU A 70 3.63 1.85 8.67
CA GLU A 70 2.54 0.90 8.87
C GLU A 70 2.19 0.21 7.53
N LEU A 71 1.65 -0.99 7.61
CA LEU A 71 1.02 -1.64 6.46
C LEU A 71 -0.45 -1.22 6.38
N ALA A 72 -0.84 -0.65 5.25
CA ALA A 72 -2.21 -0.28 4.95
C ALA A 72 -2.74 -1.04 3.74
N ARG A 73 -4.04 -1.31 3.71
CA ARG A 73 -4.72 -1.97 2.59
C ARG A 73 -5.15 -0.93 1.57
N VAL A 74 -4.84 -1.16 0.30
CA VAL A 74 -5.31 -0.29 -0.79
C VAL A 74 -6.80 -0.56 -1.05
N THR A 75 -7.60 0.51 -1.01
CA THR A 75 -9.05 0.48 -1.27
C THR A 75 -9.41 1.12 -2.61
N ALA A 76 -8.55 1.99 -3.16
CA ALA A 76 -8.73 2.53 -4.50
C ALA A 76 -7.40 2.91 -5.14
N PHE A 77 -7.34 2.82 -6.47
CA PHE A 77 -6.18 3.22 -7.27
C PHE A 77 -6.62 4.15 -8.40
N PHE A 78 -6.03 5.35 -8.45
CA PHE A 78 -6.45 6.41 -9.37
C PHE A 78 -5.30 7.32 -9.78
N TYR A 79 -5.54 8.26 -10.69
CA TYR A 79 -4.57 9.30 -11.05
C TYR A 79 -5.10 10.71 -10.77
N ARG A 80 -4.19 11.65 -10.56
CA ARG A 80 -4.42 13.09 -10.49
C ARG A 80 -3.36 13.81 -11.33
N TYR A 81 -3.54 15.12 -11.52
CA TYR A 81 -2.61 15.97 -12.28
C TYR A 81 -1.71 16.85 -11.41
N LYS A 82 -1.85 16.76 -10.09
CA LYS A 82 -1.04 17.50 -9.10
C LYS A 82 -0.14 16.54 -8.35
N GLU A 83 1.09 16.96 -8.05
CA GLU A 83 2.00 16.23 -7.15
C GLU A 83 1.66 16.50 -5.68
N GLN A 84 1.97 15.53 -4.83
CA GLN A 84 1.84 15.59 -3.38
C GLN A 84 3.15 15.12 -2.74
N GLN A 85 3.49 15.71 -1.58
CA GLN A 85 4.68 15.33 -0.83
C GLN A 85 4.53 13.97 -0.12
N LYS A 86 3.35 13.66 0.43
CA LYS A 86 3.09 12.36 1.09
C LYS A 86 3.03 11.25 0.06
N ARG A 87 4.01 10.35 0.12
CA ARG A 87 4.19 9.22 -0.79
C ARG A 87 4.18 7.91 -0.04
N THR A 88 3.71 6.86 -0.71
CA THR A 88 3.93 5.50 -0.23
C THR A 88 5.38 5.09 -0.42
N ARG A 89 5.76 3.98 0.20
CA ARG A 89 7.03 3.29 -0.10
C ARG A 89 6.81 2.30 -1.26
N GLY A 90 7.88 1.96 -1.95
CA GLY A 90 7.83 1.07 -3.13
C GLY A 90 7.54 -0.39 -2.82
N GLN A 91 7.50 -0.78 -1.53
CA GLN A 91 7.20 -2.14 -1.11
C GLN A 91 5.68 -2.33 -0.95
N PHE A 92 5.10 -3.18 -1.79
CA PHE A 92 3.70 -3.59 -1.72
C PHE A 92 3.56 -5.09 -1.94
N LEU A 93 2.55 -5.69 -1.32
CA LEU A 93 2.17 -7.09 -1.50
C LEU A 93 0.79 -7.12 -2.15
N VAL A 94 0.73 -7.61 -3.39
CA VAL A 94 -0.56 -7.84 -4.08
C VAL A 94 -1.39 -8.90 -3.36
N GLU A 95 -2.71 -8.82 -3.54
CA GLU A 95 -3.70 -9.64 -2.82
C GLU A 95 -3.34 -11.13 -2.80
N ASP A 96 -3.14 -11.71 -3.98
CA ASP A 96 -2.84 -13.13 -4.14
C ASP A 96 -1.58 -13.56 -3.38
N ASN A 97 -0.58 -12.69 -3.30
CA ASN A 97 0.70 -12.99 -2.67
C ASN A 97 0.54 -13.08 -1.14
N TRP A 98 -0.13 -12.11 -0.51
CA TRP A 98 -0.19 -12.08 0.95
C TRP A 98 -1.26 -12.99 1.56
N GLN A 99 -2.29 -13.34 0.78
CA GLN A 99 -3.32 -14.30 1.18
C GLN A 99 -2.87 -15.76 1.00
N THR A 100 -1.78 -16.01 0.26
CA THR A 100 -1.23 -17.35 0.04
C THR A 100 -0.98 -18.10 1.36
N ARG A 101 -1.42 -19.37 1.40
CA ARG A 101 -1.28 -20.24 2.57
C ARG A 101 0.16 -20.71 2.74
N GLY A 102 0.56 -20.92 3.99
CA GLY A 102 1.88 -21.42 4.35
C GLY A 102 2.77 -20.41 5.06
N TRP A 103 3.63 -20.95 5.93
CA TRP A 103 4.59 -20.18 6.73
C TRP A 103 5.77 -19.70 5.90
N ARG A 104 6.23 -20.48 4.91
CA ARG A 104 7.33 -20.05 4.02
C ARG A 104 6.98 -18.77 3.28
N HIS A 105 5.79 -18.71 2.68
CA HIS A 105 5.30 -17.50 2.01
C HIS A 105 5.10 -16.34 2.98
N PHE A 106 4.57 -16.59 4.19
CA PHE A 106 4.45 -15.57 5.24
C PHE A 106 5.79 -14.86 5.50
N TRP A 107 6.84 -15.65 5.76
CA TRP A 107 8.16 -15.11 6.07
C TRP A 107 8.82 -14.42 4.87
N GLN A 108 8.58 -14.91 3.65
CA GLN A 108 9.07 -14.25 2.42
C GLN A 108 8.41 -12.89 2.18
N SER A 109 7.08 -12.82 2.24
CA SER A 109 6.33 -11.57 2.08
C SER A 109 6.70 -10.56 3.18
N LEU A 110 6.85 -11.04 4.41
CA LEU A 110 7.27 -10.21 5.53
C LEU A 110 8.68 -9.65 5.32
N ARG A 111 9.64 -10.50 4.94
CA ARG A 111 11.03 -10.08 4.69
C ARG A 111 11.12 -9.04 3.58
N PHE A 112 10.31 -9.18 2.52
CA PHE A 112 10.22 -8.22 1.44
C PHE A 112 9.74 -6.84 1.93
N VAL A 113 8.68 -6.82 2.74
CA VAL A 113 8.10 -5.57 3.27
C VAL A 113 9.00 -4.90 4.31
N GLN A 114 9.80 -5.66 5.05
CA GLN A 114 10.64 -5.17 6.13
C GLN A 114 12.07 -4.77 5.71
N HIS A 115 12.47 -5.06 4.47
CA HIS A 115 13.88 -5.11 4.06
C HIS A 115 14.69 -3.87 4.46
N ASP A 116 14.12 -2.67 4.25
CA ASP A 116 14.84 -1.40 4.37
C ASP A 116 14.66 -0.69 5.72
N TYR A 117 14.07 -1.35 6.72
CA TYR A 117 13.64 -0.68 7.95
C TYR A 117 14.46 -1.04 9.19
N PRO A 118 14.60 -0.13 10.18
CA PRO A 118 15.18 -0.44 11.48
C PRO A 118 14.28 -1.39 12.28
N TRP A 119 14.84 -2.03 13.30
CA TRP A 119 14.23 -3.11 14.07
C TRP A 119 12.81 -2.78 14.60
N TRP A 120 12.58 -1.56 15.09
CA TRP A 120 11.26 -1.12 15.56
C TRP A 120 10.20 -1.09 14.47
N ASN A 121 10.53 -0.57 13.29
CA ASN A 121 9.64 -0.58 12.14
C ASN A 121 9.42 -2.02 11.64
N LYS A 122 10.45 -2.88 11.68
CA LYS A 122 10.26 -4.32 11.38
C LYS A 122 9.23 -4.94 12.32
N PHE A 123 9.33 -4.71 13.62
CA PHE A 123 8.39 -5.25 14.60
C PHE A 123 6.96 -4.72 14.37
N SER A 124 6.78 -3.42 14.11
CA SER A 124 5.47 -2.84 13.77
C SER A 124 4.89 -3.50 12.50
N LEU A 125 5.69 -3.62 11.44
CA LEU A 125 5.28 -4.25 10.18
C LEU A 125 4.94 -5.73 10.36
N PHE A 126 5.65 -6.46 11.23
CA PHE A 126 5.30 -7.84 11.58
C PHE A 126 3.90 -7.92 12.19
N TRP A 127 3.64 -7.07 13.19
CA TRP A 127 2.36 -7.06 13.87
C TRP A 127 1.23 -6.64 12.93
N ASP A 128 1.47 -5.64 12.09
CA ASP A 128 0.49 -5.18 11.12
C ASP A 128 0.17 -6.29 10.10
N TYR A 129 1.21 -6.92 9.54
CA TYR A 129 1.05 -8.01 8.58
C TYR A 129 0.28 -9.19 9.19
N TYR A 130 0.63 -9.58 10.42
CA TYR A 130 -0.08 -10.62 11.16
C TYR A 130 -1.55 -10.26 11.39
N ARG A 131 -1.84 -9.00 11.78
CA ARG A 131 -3.22 -8.52 12.02
C ARG A 131 -4.05 -8.50 10.75
N TRP A 132 -3.50 -8.04 9.62
CA TRP A 132 -4.18 -8.11 8.33
C TRP A 132 -4.49 -9.54 7.92
N ARG A 133 -3.52 -10.45 8.05
CA ARG A 133 -3.71 -11.86 7.75
C ARG A 133 -4.76 -12.52 8.65
N ARG A 134 -4.78 -12.17 9.94
CA ARG A 134 -5.81 -12.62 10.88
C ARG A 134 -7.19 -12.02 10.59
N ALA A 135 -7.26 -10.76 10.17
CA ALA A 135 -8.52 -10.11 9.78
C ALA A 135 -9.12 -10.77 8.54
N TRP A 136 -8.29 -11.06 7.53
CA TRP A 136 -8.67 -11.80 6.34
C TRP A 136 -9.20 -13.19 6.66
N ARG A 137 -8.47 -13.99 7.46
CA ARG A 137 -8.90 -15.36 7.84
C ARG A 137 -10.23 -15.40 8.59
N ARG A 138 -10.63 -14.30 9.25
CA ARG A 138 -11.90 -14.18 9.97
C ARG A 138 -13.06 -13.69 9.09
N GLY A 139 -12.82 -13.37 7.81
CA GLY A 139 -13.84 -12.82 6.91
C GLY A 139 -14.15 -11.33 7.14
N ASN A 140 -13.47 -10.66 8.08
CA ASN A 140 -13.75 -9.27 8.45
C ASN A 140 -13.47 -8.26 7.32
N LEU A 141 -12.68 -8.66 6.32
CA LEU A 141 -12.36 -7.81 5.16
C LEU A 141 -13.42 -7.91 4.06
N ALA A 142 -14.12 -9.05 3.94
CA ALA A 142 -15.19 -9.24 2.95
C ALA A 142 -16.51 -8.57 3.40
N ASN A 143 -16.80 -8.59 4.70
CA ASN A 143 -18.06 -8.06 5.26
C ASN A 143 -18.15 -6.52 5.27
N ASN A 144 -17.06 -5.80 5.02
CA ASN A 144 -17.03 -4.33 5.00
C ASN A 144 -17.34 -3.74 3.60
N GLU A 145 -17.47 -4.60 2.59
CA GLU A 145 -17.81 -4.20 1.21
C GLU A 145 -19.33 -4.25 0.96
N SER A 146 -20.09 -5.08 1.70
CA SER A 146 -21.55 -5.21 1.57
C SER A 146 -22.37 -4.10 2.25
N THR A 147 -21.74 -3.24 3.05
CA THR A 147 -22.40 -2.13 3.77
C THR A 147 -22.18 -0.77 3.12
N LYS A 148 -21.54 -0.71 1.95
CA LYS A 148 -21.30 0.53 1.18
C LYS A 148 -22.01 0.53 -0.19
N SER A 149 -23.15 -0.16 -0.31
CA SER A 149 -24.07 -0.06 -1.47
C SER A 149 -25.28 0.77 -1.11
#